data_AF-A0ABD4SUZ0-F1
#
_entry.id   AF-A0ABD4SUZ0-F1
#
_cell.length_a   1.000
_cell.length_b   1.000
_cell.length_c   1.000
_cell.angle_alpha   90.00
_cell.angle_beta   90.00
_cell.angle_gamma   90.00
#
_symmetry.space_group_name_H-M   'P 1'
#
loop_
_entity.id
_entity.type
_entity.pdbx_description
1 polymer ?
#
loop_
_entity_poly.entity_id
_entity_poly.type
_entity_poly.pdbx_seq_one_letter_code
_entity_poly.pdbx_strand_id
1 'polypeptide(L)'
;MKCARPVETSTGAGVRQHSTSQAPAVTGQCAQVLNILRQRPDGVLSLELTANAAIPEAAARIHNLRHKGFNVITRIEPEIQFRGVTRRNVARYSLGMPAWPAPGFFSDTEGRQ
;
A
#
# COMPACT_ATOMS: atom_id res chain seq x y z
N MET A 1 -17.52 -28.51 55.73
CA MET A 1 -17.28 -28.74 54.29
C MET A 1 -18.20 -27.82 53.51
N LYS A 2 -17.68 -26.68 53.02
CA LYS A 2 -18.46 -25.65 52.32
C LYS A 2 -17.70 -25.26 51.06
N CYS A 3 -18.28 -25.53 49.90
CA CYS A 3 -17.73 -25.23 48.60
C CYS A 3 -17.70 -23.71 48.37
N ALA A 4 -16.61 -23.19 47.84
CA ALA A 4 -16.58 -21.90 47.14
C ALA A 4 -15.47 -21.97 46.07
N ARG A 5 -15.88 -22.06 44.80
CA ARG A 5 -15.01 -22.01 43.63
C ARG A 5 -14.72 -20.55 43.31
N PRO A 6 -13.51 -20.20 42.82
CA PRO A 6 -13.20 -18.83 42.43
C PRO A 6 -14.01 -18.41 41.20
N VAL A 7 -14.49 -17.17 41.25
CA VAL A 7 -15.16 -16.46 40.17
C VAL A 7 -14.11 -16.00 39.18
N GLU A 8 -14.09 -16.63 38.00
CA GLU A 8 -13.33 -16.14 36.85
C GLU A 8 -14.17 -15.08 36.14
N THR A 9 -13.97 -13.81 36.51
CA THR A 9 -14.49 -12.66 35.77
C THR A 9 -13.32 -11.89 35.19
N SER A 10 -13.01 -12.16 33.93
CA SER A 10 -13.18 -11.19 32.86
C SER A 10 -12.66 -11.84 31.58
N THR A 11 -13.59 -12.47 30.87
CA THR A 11 -13.45 -12.80 29.46
C THR A 11 -13.01 -11.55 28.75
N GLY A 12 -11.72 -11.49 28.40
CA GLY A 12 -11.22 -10.54 27.43
C GLY A 12 -12.04 -10.73 26.16
N ALA A 13 -12.98 -9.83 25.94
CA ALA A 13 -13.62 -9.66 24.66
C ALA A 13 -12.55 -9.10 23.72
N GLY A 14 -11.67 -9.97 23.25
CA GLY A 14 -10.89 -9.73 22.06
C GLY A 14 -11.90 -9.44 20.97
N VAL A 15 -12.09 -8.16 20.66
CA VAL A 15 -12.83 -7.73 19.49
C VAL A 15 -12.22 -8.53 18.36
N ARG A 16 -12.98 -9.48 17.83
CA ARG A 16 -12.61 -10.21 16.63
C ARG A 16 -12.63 -9.14 15.55
N GLN A 17 -11.48 -8.52 15.33
CA GLN A 17 -11.25 -7.71 14.15
C GLN A 17 -11.53 -8.68 13.01
N HIS A 18 -12.70 -8.51 12.38
CA HIS A 18 -12.99 -9.11 11.09
C HIS A 18 -12.08 -8.36 10.12
N SER A 19 -10.78 -8.66 10.19
CA SER A 19 -9.80 -8.26 9.21
C SER A 19 -10.22 -9.01 7.96
N THR A 20 -11.09 -8.40 7.17
CA THR A 20 -11.15 -8.71 5.76
C THR A 20 -9.82 -8.23 5.20
N SER A 21 -8.78 -9.06 5.41
CA SER A 21 -7.38 -8.90 5.03
C SER A 21 -7.20 -8.98 3.51
N GLN A 22 -8.17 -8.49 2.76
CA GLN A 22 -8.18 -8.53 1.31
C GLN A 22 -8.06 -7.12 0.80
N ALA A 23 -6.91 -6.85 0.18
CA ALA A 23 -6.69 -5.59 -0.52
C ALA A 23 -7.84 -5.36 -1.53
N PRO A 24 -8.32 -4.11 -1.66
CA PRO A 24 -9.44 -3.81 -2.53
C PRO A 24 -9.13 -4.22 -3.97
N ALA A 25 -10.13 -4.78 -4.65
CA ALA A 25 -10.00 -5.16 -6.04
C ALA A 25 -9.64 -3.93 -6.88
N VAL A 26 -8.47 -3.98 -7.51
CA VAL A 26 -8.03 -3.01 -8.52
C VAL A 26 -8.11 -3.69 -9.87
N THR A 27 -8.60 -2.98 -10.87
CA THR A 27 -8.76 -3.48 -12.25
C THR A 27 -8.04 -2.57 -13.25
N GLY A 28 -7.83 -3.07 -14.47
CA GLY A 28 -7.19 -2.32 -15.56
C GLY A 28 -5.76 -1.88 -15.25
N GLN A 29 -5.42 -0.64 -15.62
CA GLN A 29 -4.06 -0.11 -15.48
C GLN A 29 -3.60 0.01 -14.02
N CYS A 30 -4.51 0.26 -13.06
CA CYS A 30 -4.14 0.29 -11.63
C CYS A 30 -3.69 -1.09 -11.13
N ALA A 31 -4.35 -2.16 -11.58
CA ALA A 31 -3.94 -3.53 -11.27
C ALA A 31 -2.57 -3.86 -11.86
N GLN A 32 -2.34 -3.42 -13.10
CA GLN A 32 -1.06 -3.59 -13.77
C GLN A 32 0.07 -2.88 -13.02
N VAL A 33 -0.12 -1.62 -12.61
CA VAL A 33 0.84 -0.89 -11.76
C VAL A 33 1.10 -1.63 -10.46
N LEU A 34 0.04 -2.04 -9.75
CA LEU A 34 0.19 -2.77 -8.49
C LEU A 34 0.99 -4.07 -8.67
N ASN A 35 0.72 -4.82 -9.74
CA ASN A 35 1.43 -6.05 -10.05
C ASN A 35 2.92 -5.78 -10.33
N ILE A 36 3.24 -4.72 -11.07
CA ILE A 36 4.62 -4.30 -11.34
C ILE A 36 5.35 -3.93 -10.03
N LEU A 37 4.70 -3.18 -9.14
CA LEU A 37 5.27 -2.81 -7.84
C LEU A 37 5.51 -4.03 -6.94
N ARG A 38 4.66 -5.06 -7.03
CA ARG A 38 4.84 -6.32 -6.29
C ARG A 38 6.00 -7.17 -6.82
N GLN A 39 6.22 -7.15 -8.14
CA GLN A 39 7.32 -7.88 -8.77
C GLN A 39 8.67 -7.20 -8.61
N ARG A 40 8.68 -5.87 -8.37
CA ARG A 40 9.90 -5.07 -8.22
C ARG A 40 9.94 -4.40 -6.84
N PRO A 41 10.35 -5.12 -5.79
CA PRO A 41 10.41 -4.59 -4.42
C PRO A 41 11.40 -3.42 -4.29
N ASP A 42 12.46 -3.40 -5.10
CA ASP A 42 13.40 -2.28 -5.20
C ASP A 42 12.75 -0.96 -5.65
N GLY A 43 11.54 -1.01 -6.19
CA GLY A 43 10.81 0.14 -6.69
C GLY A 43 11.08 0.44 -8.17
N VAL A 44 10.10 1.09 -8.78
CA VAL A 44 10.00 1.28 -10.22
C VAL A 44 9.93 2.76 -10.53
N LEU A 45 10.73 3.22 -11.50
CA LEU A 45 10.71 4.61 -11.90
C LEU A 45 9.44 4.93 -12.70
N SER A 46 8.93 6.15 -12.55
CA SER A 46 7.81 6.66 -13.36
C SER A 46 8.09 6.52 -14.86
N LEU A 47 9.35 6.74 -15.25
CA LEU A 47 9.82 6.57 -16.63
C LEU A 47 9.74 5.11 -17.11
N GLU A 48 10.02 4.13 -16.25
CA GLU A 48 9.88 2.71 -16.59
C GLU A 48 8.41 2.33 -16.77
N LEU A 49 7.53 2.83 -15.92
CA LEU A 49 6.08 2.55 -16.02
C LEU A 49 5.53 3.05 -17.35
N THR A 50 5.93 4.25 -17.78
CA THR A 50 5.50 4.80 -19.06
C THR A 50 6.17 4.10 -20.24
N ALA A 51 7.49 3.92 -20.21
CA ALA A 51 8.25 3.40 -21.35
C ALA A 51 8.15 1.89 -21.54
N ASN A 52 8.12 1.11 -20.46
CA ASN A 52 8.15 -0.36 -20.51
C ASN A 52 6.75 -0.98 -20.35
N ALA A 53 5.89 -0.38 -19.52
CA ALA A 53 4.55 -0.92 -19.29
C ALA A 53 3.46 -0.21 -20.10
N ALA A 54 3.82 0.78 -20.94
CA ALA A 54 2.90 1.58 -21.74
C ALA A 54 1.73 2.17 -20.92
N ILE A 55 2.00 2.53 -19.67
CA ILE A 55 1.00 3.11 -18.76
C ILE A 55 1.14 4.64 -18.84
N PRO A 56 0.30 5.33 -19.63
CA PRO A 56 0.24 6.78 -19.57
C PRO A 56 -0.18 7.22 -18.16
N GLU A 57 0.37 8.33 -17.70
CA GLU A 57 0.02 8.93 -16.40
C GLU A 57 0.24 8.00 -15.20
N ALA A 58 1.38 7.31 -15.15
CA ALA A 58 1.75 6.42 -14.05
C ALA A 58 1.52 7.05 -12.65
N ALA A 59 1.85 8.33 -12.48
CA ALA A 59 1.65 9.05 -11.23
C ALA A 59 0.16 9.12 -10.81
N ALA A 60 -0.77 9.30 -11.75
CA ALA A 60 -2.20 9.34 -11.47
C ALA A 60 -2.71 7.97 -11.02
N ARG A 61 -2.19 6.88 -11.61
CA ARG A 61 -2.52 5.50 -11.23
C ARG A 61 -2.01 5.19 -9.82
N ILE A 62 -0.80 5.62 -9.48
CA ILE A 62 -0.25 5.51 -8.13
C ILE A 62 -1.11 6.26 -7.12
N HIS A 63 -1.57 7.47 -7.47
CA HIS A 63 -2.47 8.24 -6.62
C HIS A 63 -3.80 7.52 -6.37
N ASN A 64 -4.38 6.88 -7.40
CA ASN A 64 -5.59 6.07 -7.26
C ASN A 64 -5.40 4.87 -6.32
N LEU A 65 -4.24 4.20 -6.38
CA LEU A 65 -3.88 3.13 -5.44
C LEU A 65 -3.79 3.67 -4.00
N ARG A 66 -3.15 4.81 -3.79
CA ARG A 66 -3.06 5.44 -2.46
C ARG A 66 -4.44 5.80 -1.90
N HIS A 67 -5.34 6.31 -2.75
CA HIS A 67 -6.72 6.63 -2.36
C HIS A 67 -7.52 5.37 -1.95
N LYS A 68 -7.15 4.19 -2.47
CA LYS A 68 -7.70 2.89 -2.05
C LYS A 68 -7.02 2.33 -0.78
N GLY A 69 -6.09 3.07 -0.19
CA GLY A 69 -5.38 2.67 1.02
C GLY A 69 -4.15 1.80 0.78
N PHE A 70 -3.64 1.69 -0.45
CA PHE A 70 -2.38 1.00 -0.69
C PHE A 70 -1.20 1.82 -0.17
N ASN A 71 -0.26 1.14 0.46
CA ASN A 71 0.97 1.72 0.97
C ASN A 71 2.00 1.89 -0.16
N VAL A 72 1.86 2.94 -0.97
CA VAL A 72 2.81 3.23 -2.04
C VAL A 72 3.77 4.32 -1.59
N ILE A 73 5.05 3.95 -1.47
CA ILE A 73 6.14 4.85 -1.10
C ILE A 73 6.63 5.52 -2.38
N THR A 74 6.72 6.85 -2.37
CA THR A 74 7.29 7.63 -3.48
C THR A 74 8.59 8.26 -3.02
N ARG A 75 9.67 8.01 -3.77
CA ARG A 75 10.98 8.62 -3.54
C ARG A 75 11.38 9.39 -4.78
N ILE A 76 11.84 10.62 -4.62
CA ILE A 76 12.34 11.43 -5.74
C ILE A 76 13.85 11.18 -5.86
N GLU A 77 14.25 10.60 -6.97
CA GLU A 77 15.64 10.38 -7.30
C GLU A 77 16.18 11.64 -7.99
N PRO A 78 17.20 12.30 -7.42
CA PRO A 78 17.71 13.57 -7.94
C PRO A 78 18.39 13.39 -9.30
N GLU A 79 19.05 12.26 -9.52
CA GLU A 79 19.69 11.91 -10.78
C GLU A 79 19.69 10.38 -10.97
N ILE A 80 19.15 9.91 -12.09
CA ILE A 80 19.15 8.48 -12.45
C ILE A 80 19.42 8.30 -13.94
N GLN A 81 20.23 7.31 -14.28
CA GLN A 81 20.48 6.93 -15.66
C GLN A 81 19.38 5.97 -16.13
N PHE A 82 18.58 6.39 -17.11
CA PHE A 82 17.53 5.56 -17.70
C PHE A 82 17.72 5.48 -19.21
N ARG A 83 17.90 4.25 -19.73
CA ARG A 83 18.17 3.98 -21.17
C ARG A 83 19.33 4.80 -21.75
N GLY A 84 20.42 4.95 -20.97
CA GLY A 84 21.60 5.71 -21.39
C GLY A 84 21.45 7.24 -21.29
N VAL A 85 20.31 7.75 -20.84
CA VAL A 85 20.07 9.18 -20.63
C VAL A 85 19.96 9.48 -19.15
N THR A 86 20.75 10.44 -18.67
CA THR A 86 20.64 10.95 -17.30
C THR A 86 19.37 11.79 -17.16
N ARG A 87 18.47 11.37 -16.26
CA ARG A 87 17.23 12.06 -15.95
C ARG A 87 17.28 12.53 -14.51
N ARG A 88 16.88 13.77 -14.29
CA ARG A 88 16.85 14.38 -12.96
C ARG A 88 15.42 14.47 -12.44
N ASN A 89 15.28 14.45 -11.12
CA ASN A 89 13.99 14.56 -10.42
C ASN A 89 12.96 13.50 -10.85
N VAL A 90 13.37 12.23 -10.88
CA VAL A 90 12.51 11.12 -11.31
C VAL A 90 11.85 10.49 -10.10
N ALA A 91 10.52 10.32 -10.13
CA ALA A 91 9.81 9.60 -9.08
C ALA A 91 10.06 8.08 -9.21
N ARG A 92 10.48 7.46 -8.12
CA ARG A 92 10.57 6.02 -7.89
C ARG A 92 9.46 5.61 -6.95
N TYR A 93 8.67 4.64 -7.37
CA TYR A 93 7.55 4.11 -6.60
C TYR A 93 7.89 2.72 -6.10
N SER A 94 7.73 2.47 -4.81
CA SER A 94 7.86 1.13 -4.22
C SER A 94 6.64 0.82 -3.36
N LEU A 95 6.40 -0.47 -3.15
CA LEU A 95 5.34 -0.93 -2.26
C LEU A 95 5.91 -1.01 -0.85
N GLY A 96 5.29 -0.30 0.09
CA GLY A 96 5.65 -0.39 1.51
C GLY A 96 5.20 -1.72 2.12
N MET A 97 5.65 -1.99 3.34
CA MET A 97 5.25 -3.15 4.13
C MET A 97 4.48 -2.70 5.37
N PRO A 98 3.23 -3.16 5.60
CA PRO A 98 2.42 -3.98 4.69
C PRO A 98 2.04 -3.22 3.40
N ALA A 99 1.83 -3.96 2.30
CA ALA A 99 1.41 -3.39 1.01
C ALA A 99 0.03 -2.73 1.06
N TRP A 100 -0.83 -3.29 1.91
CA TRP A 100 -2.15 -2.79 2.26
C TRP A 100 -2.54 -3.45 3.59
N PRO A 101 -3.30 -2.78 4.48
CA PRO A 101 -3.61 -1.35 4.43
C PRO A 101 -2.35 -0.51 4.67
N ALA A 102 -2.32 0.72 4.16
CA ALA A 102 -1.32 1.69 4.56
C ALA A 102 -1.44 1.94 6.09
N PRO A 103 -0.30 2.11 6.80
CA PRO A 103 -0.34 2.40 8.22
C PRO A 103 -1.17 3.67 8.47
N GLY A 104 -2.15 3.57 9.39
CA GLY A 104 -3.07 4.67 9.70
C GLY A 104 -4.27 4.82 8.74
N PHE A 105 -4.39 4.03 7.67
CA PHE A 105 -5.50 4.14 6.72
C PHE A 105 -6.87 3.94 7.37
N PHE A 106 -6.99 2.96 8.27
CA PHE A 106 -8.25 2.72 8.98
C PHE A 106 -8.49 3.69 10.15
N SER A 107 -7.42 4.31 10.67
CA SER A 107 -7.50 5.25 11.80
C SER A 107 -8.11 6.61 11.43
N ASP A 108 -8.03 7.01 10.16
CA ASP A 108 -8.62 8.27 9.66
C ASP A 108 -10.15 8.19 9.51
N THR A 109 -10.68 7.00 9.22
CA THR A 109 -12.13 6.77 9.07
C THR A 109 -12.93 6.90 10.37
N GLU A 110 -12.27 6.79 11.53
CA GLU A 110 -12.93 6.84 12.85
C GLU A 110 -12.93 8.25 13.48
N GLY A 111 -12.34 9.24 12.81
CA GLY A 111 -12.11 10.59 13.37
C GLY A 111 -12.89 11.75 12.73
N ARG A 112 -13.77 11.49 11.75
CA ARG A 112 -14.62 12.53 11.15
C ARG A 112 -16.06 12.42 11.69
N GLN A 113 -16.25 12.86 12.93
CA GLN A 113 -17.57 13.25 13.47
C GLN A 113 -17.62 14.76 13.62
#